data_AF-A0A1M4MIT4-F1
#
_entry.id   AF-A0A1M4MIT4-F1
#
_cell.length_a   1.000
_cell.length_b   1.000
_cell.length_c   1.000
_cell.angle_alpha   90.00
_cell.angle_beta   90.00
_cell.angle_gamma   90.00
#
_symmetry.space_group_name_H-M   'P 1'
#
loop_
_entity.id
_entity.type
_entity.pdbx_description
1 polymer ?
#
loop_
_entity_poly.entity_id
_entity_poly.type
_entity_poly.pdbx_seq_one_letter_code
_entity_poly.pdbx_strand_id
1 'polypeptide(L)'
;MRGKGSVIPALLLTAAVTALAAGFAALAPVTEVTITPQEPIAPEDQALVHIDFFTEKRDAPVEGVDILSSILRYELAVYDTEGIRDSLLSGEPLAVHIAGQPYTADLQEMPRDTGSFTGTLSGDGRAHLTVSGDVLRGYFEIGGVAYHVESTGRYDGKSPGNVLHYLFSSADVKGLSGCYLTLYNISNGDLKDSGYPADWTRADFLKAGHEIVPLTDADLVGLPRVNETLRTGFMEVPLSENETMRIVKGYRGKIAEYRGNYYVIDFFES
;
A
#
# COMPACT_ATOMS: atom_id res chain seq x y z
N MET A 1 65.75 -29.47 -15.15
CA MET A 1 64.69 -28.58 -14.62
C MET A 1 64.08 -27.85 -15.83
N ARG A 2 62.84 -28.21 -16.23
CA ARG A 2 61.58 -27.42 -16.12
C ARG A 2 61.69 -26.03 -16.80
N GLY A 3 60.83 -25.59 -17.72
CA GLY A 3 59.57 -26.08 -18.32
C GLY A 3 59.30 -25.26 -19.61
N LYS A 4 58.67 -25.84 -20.64
CA LYS A 4 57.21 -25.77 -20.98
C LYS A 4 56.70 -24.34 -21.23
N GLY A 5 55.99 -24.00 -22.30
CA GLY A 5 55.26 -24.86 -23.23
C GLY A 5 54.94 -24.18 -24.57
N SER A 6 54.81 -25.05 -25.56
CA SER A 6 54.44 -24.82 -26.95
C SER A 6 52.92 -24.65 -27.06
N VAL A 7 52.48 -23.73 -27.91
CA VAL A 7 51.09 -23.56 -28.36
C VAL A 7 51.13 -23.40 -29.88
N ILE A 8 50.01 -23.75 -30.53
CA ILE A 8 49.58 -23.48 -31.92
C ILE A 8 49.56 -24.77 -32.78
N PRO A 9 48.56 -25.02 -33.66
CA PRO A 9 47.09 -24.81 -33.57
C PRO A 9 46.31 -25.94 -34.32
N ALA A 10 44.99 -25.77 -34.52
CA ALA A 10 44.13 -26.26 -35.64
C ALA A 10 42.76 -26.69 -35.06
N LEU A 11 41.69 -25.91 -35.22
CA LEU A 11 40.81 -25.86 -36.38
C LEU A 11 40.37 -27.23 -36.93
N LEU A 12 39.04 -27.39 -37.01
CA LEU A 12 38.24 -28.32 -37.83
C LEU A 12 37.95 -29.72 -37.26
N LEU A 13 36.65 -29.96 -37.00
CA LEU A 13 35.75 -30.80 -37.82
C LEU A 13 34.83 -31.73 -37.00
N THR A 14 33.54 -31.69 -37.39
CA THR A 14 32.57 -32.81 -37.46
C THR A 14 31.95 -33.43 -36.20
N ALA A 15 30.68 -33.06 -36.01
CA ALA A 15 29.49 -33.89 -35.80
C ALA A 15 29.64 -35.42 -35.63
N ALA A 16 29.05 -35.96 -34.55
CA ALA A 16 28.34 -37.24 -34.47
C ALA A 16 27.57 -37.31 -33.13
N VAL A 17 26.28 -36.95 -33.09
CA VAL A 17 25.14 -37.88 -32.91
C VAL A 17 25.57 -39.32 -32.59
N THR A 18 25.28 -39.83 -31.39
CA THR A 18 24.26 -40.89 -31.15
C THR A 18 23.99 -41.07 -29.65
N ALA A 19 22.73 -41.32 -29.35
CA ALA A 19 22.09 -41.49 -28.06
C ALA A 19 22.68 -42.59 -27.16
N LEU A 20 22.57 -42.37 -25.84
CA LEU A 20 22.21 -43.43 -24.91
C LEU A 20 20.95 -42.97 -24.15
N ALA A 21 19.81 -43.41 -24.66
CA ALA A 21 18.54 -43.39 -23.96
C ALA A 21 18.39 -44.70 -23.17
N ALA A 22 18.11 -44.60 -21.87
CA ALA A 22 17.28 -45.50 -21.06
C ALA A 22 17.50 -45.11 -19.58
N GLY A 23 16.53 -44.64 -18.80
CA GLY A 23 15.08 -44.58 -19.03
C GLY A 23 14.36 -43.88 -17.87
N PHE A 24 13.03 -44.00 -17.91
CA PHE A 24 12.00 -43.42 -17.03
C PHE A 24 11.63 -41.96 -17.40
N ALA A 25 10.79 -41.74 -18.42
CA ALA A 25 9.32 -41.86 -18.44
C ALA A 25 8.56 -40.61 -17.93
N ALA A 26 8.15 -39.79 -18.90
CA ALA A 26 6.83 -39.13 -19.06
C ALA A 26 6.43 -37.88 -18.23
N LEU A 27 5.93 -36.88 -19.00
CA LEU A 27 5.11 -35.68 -18.66
C LEU A 27 5.94 -34.47 -18.18
N ALA A 28 5.96 -33.27 -18.78
CA ALA A 28 5.08 -32.54 -19.71
C ALA A 28 5.93 -31.50 -20.51
N PRO A 29 5.45 -30.89 -21.61
CA PRO A 29 6.21 -29.81 -22.25
C PRO A 29 6.32 -28.63 -21.28
N VAL A 30 7.54 -28.19 -21.01
CA VAL A 30 7.80 -26.86 -20.44
C VAL A 30 7.18 -25.89 -21.43
N THR A 31 6.00 -25.38 -21.08
CA THR A 31 5.39 -24.29 -21.84
C THR A 31 6.28 -23.09 -21.54
N GLU A 32 7.08 -22.66 -22.50
CA GLU A 32 7.68 -21.33 -22.46
C GLU A 32 6.51 -20.36 -22.25
N VAL A 33 6.41 -19.81 -21.05
CA VAL A 33 5.53 -18.70 -20.75
C VAL A 33 6.04 -17.55 -21.60
N THR A 34 5.42 -17.37 -22.77
CA THR A 34 5.67 -16.21 -23.61
C THR A 34 5.10 -15.04 -22.83
N ILE A 35 5.95 -14.34 -22.08
CA ILE A 35 5.62 -13.03 -21.50
C ILE A 35 5.32 -12.16 -22.72
N THR A 36 4.04 -11.99 -23.01
CA THR A 36 3.60 -11.13 -24.10
C THR A 36 3.84 -9.71 -23.60
N PRO A 37 4.73 -8.91 -24.21
CA PRO A 37 4.90 -7.52 -23.80
C PRO A 37 3.56 -6.83 -24.06
N GLN A 38 2.85 -6.45 -23.01
CA GLN A 38 1.55 -5.81 -23.14
C GLN A 38 1.73 -4.36 -23.58
N GLU A 39 0.75 -3.89 -24.36
CA GLU A 39 0.70 -2.54 -24.91
C GLU A 39 0.67 -1.51 -23.77
N PRO A 40 1.44 -0.41 -23.84
CA PRO A 40 1.42 0.62 -22.81
C PRO A 40 0.01 1.17 -22.62
N ILE A 41 -0.49 1.18 -21.39
CA ILE A 41 -1.80 1.77 -21.07
C ILE A 41 -1.75 3.26 -21.40
N ALA A 42 -2.75 3.75 -22.12
CA ALA A 42 -2.83 5.16 -22.48
C ALA A 42 -2.91 6.02 -21.20
N PRO A 43 -2.20 7.17 -21.11
CA PRO A 43 -2.18 7.99 -19.89
C PRO A 43 -3.57 8.38 -19.37
N GLU A 44 -4.55 8.55 -20.25
CA GLU A 44 -5.95 8.83 -19.92
C GLU A 44 -6.67 7.71 -19.15
N ASP A 45 -6.26 6.46 -19.38
CA ASP A 45 -6.81 5.26 -18.74
C ASP A 45 -6.10 4.93 -17.42
N GLN A 46 -5.02 5.65 -17.09
CA GLN A 46 -4.34 5.52 -15.82
C GLN A 46 -5.17 6.19 -14.71
N ALA A 47 -5.35 5.45 -13.61
CA ALA A 47 -5.91 5.99 -12.39
C ALA A 47 -4.87 6.88 -11.68
N LEU A 48 -5.33 7.76 -10.79
CA LEU A 48 -4.46 8.65 -10.02
C LEU A 48 -3.31 7.92 -9.33
N VAL A 49 -3.57 6.73 -8.80
CA VAL A 49 -2.55 5.76 -8.38
C VAL A 49 -2.82 4.46 -9.14
N HIS A 50 -1.97 4.16 -10.11
CA HIS A 50 -2.10 3.00 -10.98
C HIS A 50 -0.91 2.08 -10.77
N ILE A 51 -1.16 0.89 -10.24
CA ILE A 51 -0.16 -0.19 -10.15
C ILE A 51 -0.28 -1.01 -11.43
N ASP A 52 0.81 -1.08 -12.19
CA ASP A 52 0.82 -1.73 -13.51
C ASP A 52 0.34 -3.17 -13.40
N PHE A 53 -0.42 -3.62 -14.42
CA PHE A 53 -1.05 -4.95 -14.51
C PHE A 53 -2.16 -5.23 -13.49
N PHE A 54 -2.21 -4.53 -12.38
CA PHE A 54 -3.12 -4.82 -11.27
C PHE A 54 -4.24 -3.80 -11.09
N THR A 55 -4.28 -2.73 -11.88
CA THR A 55 -5.24 -1.62 -11.69
C THR A 55 -6.13 -1.44 -12.89
N GLU A 56 -7.44 -1.34 -12.66
CA GLU A 56 -8.43 -1.01 -13.67
C GLU A 56 -9.19 0.26 -13.26
N LYS A 57 -9.07 1.34 -14.04
CA LYS A 57 -9.78 2.60 -13.78
C LYS A 57 -11.29 2.42 -13.96
N ARG A 58 -12.07 3.20 -13.20
CA ARG A 58 -13.54 3.22 -13.26
C ARG A 58 -14.02 4.65 -13.44
N ASP A 59 -15.09 4.79 -14.23
CA ASP A 59 -15.79 6.06 -14.36
C ASP A 59 -16.48 6.43 -13.05
N ALA A 60 -16.35 7.69 -12.64
CA ALA A 60 -17.10 8.28 -11.55
C ALA A 60 -18.22 9.19 -12.09
N PRO A 61 -19.36 9.35 -11.37
CA PRO A 61 -19.69 8.75 -10.09
C PRO A 61 -20.32 7.35 -10.22
N VAL A 62 -20.18 6.53 -9.17
CA VAL A 62 -20.90 5.25 -9.01
C VAL A 62 -21.95 5.42 -7.93
N GLU A 63 -23.20 5.01 -8.20
CA GLU A 63 -24.30 5.12 -7.25
C GLU A 63 -24.03 4.30 -5.97
N GLY A 64 -24.30 4.87 -4.79
CA GLY A 64 -24.11 4.20 -3.50
C GLY A 64 -22.65 4.12 -3.01
N VAL A 65 -21.73 4.79 -3.70
CA VAL A 65 -20.37 5.09 -3.23
C VAL A 65 -20.38 6.48 -2.61
N ASP A 66 -20.33 6.54 -1.28
CA ASP A 66 -20.28 7.81 -0.56
C ASP A 66 -18.82 8.17 -0.26
N ILE A 67 -18.27 9.20 -0.93
CA ILE A 67 -16.91 9.71 -0.63
C ILE A 67 -16.97 10.74 0.51
N LEU A 68 -15.85 10.96 1.22
CA LEU A 68 -15.79 12.01 2.25
C LEU A 68 -16.07 13.37 1.61
N SER A 69 -16.92 14.19 2.22
CA SER A 69 -17.30 15.50 1.68
C SER A 69 -16.16 16.51 1.65
N SER A 70 -15.07 16.24 2.37
CA SER A 70 -13.82 17.00 2.30
C SER A 70 -13.02 16.72 1.02
N ILE A 71 -13.20 15.56 0.38
CA ILE A 71 -12.47 15.23 -0.85
C ILE A 71 -13.19 15.89 -2.02
N LEU A 72 -12.54 16.88 -2.62
CA LEU A 72 -13.07 17.68 -3.73
C LEU A 72 -13.00 16.94 -5.05
N ARG A 73 -11.95 16.15 -5.26
CA ARG A 73 -11.71 15.36 -6.45
C ARG A 73 -11.19 13.99 -6.05
N TYR A 74 -11.72 12.99 -6.73
CA TYR A 74 -11.30 11.61 -6.57
C TYR A 74 -11.49 10.88 -7.90
N GLU A 75 -10.77 9.79 -8.06
CA GLU A 75 -11.01 8.81 -9.11
C GLU A 75 -11.46 7.48 -8.49
N LEU A 76 -11.98 6.57 -9.31
CA LEU A 76 -12.32 5.22 -8.89
C LEU A 76 -11.47 4.22 -9.64
N ALA A 77 -11.10 3.13 -8.95
CA ALA A 77 -10.43 2.00 -9.57
C ALA A 77 -10.80 0.70 -8.86
N VAL A 78 -10.42 -0.39 -9.50
CA VAL A 78 -10.44 -1.73 -8.95
C VAL A 78 -9.01 -2.26 -8.99
N TYR A 79 -8.62 -3.01 -7.96
CA TYR A 79 -7.30 -3.62 -7.87
C TYR A 79 -7.39 -5.15 -7.82
N ASP A 80 -6.48 -5.82 -8.53
CA ASP A 80 -6.17 -7.24 -8.34
C ASP A 80 -5.31 -7.38 -7.08
N THR A 81 -5.98 -7.52 -5.93
CA THR A 81 -5.31 -7.56 -4.62
C THR A 81 -4.51 -8.84 -4.40
N GLU A 82 -4.94 -9.97 -4.98
CA GLU A 82 -4.21 -11.23 -4.93
C GLU A 82 -2.91 -11.13 -5.72
N GLY A 83 -2.98 -10.64 -6.97
CA GLY A 83 -1.80 -10.41 -7.80
C GLY A 83 -0.80 -9.44 -7.20
N ILE A 84 -1.28 -8.32 -6.62
CA ILE A 84 -0.43 -7.37 -5.89
C ILE A 84 0.27 -8.05 -4.72
N ARG A 85 -0.46 -8.81 -3.90
CA ARG A 85 0.11 -9.49 -2.74
C ARG A 85 1.17 -10.50 -3.15
N ASP A 86 0.90 -11.31 -4.16
CA ASP A 86 1.83 -12.32 -4.64
C ASP A 86 3.12 -11.69 -5.19
N SER A 87 2.99 -10.57 -5.92
CA SER A 87 4.14 -9.80 -6.41
C SER A 87 4.95 -9.17 -5.26
N LEU A 88 4.30 -8.65 -4.23
CA LEU A 88 4.99 -8.11 -3.06
C LEU A 88 5.72 -9.21 -2.26
N LEU A 89 5.10 -10.38 -2.12
CA LEU A 89 5.68 -11.52 -1.41
C LEU A 89 6.83 -12.19 -2.18
N SER A 90 6.88 -12.06 -3.51
CA SER A 90 8.03 -12.50 -4.31
C SER A 90 9.26 -11.60 -4.11
N GLY A 91 9.09 -10.41 -3.53
CA GLY A 91 10.13 -9.41 -3.33
C GLY A 91 10.46 -8.61 -4.59
N GLU A 92 9.63 -8.68 -5.62
CA GLU A 92 9.77 -7.87 -6.82
C GLU A 92 9.21 -6.45 -6.59
N PRO A 93 9.92 -5.39 -7.01
CA PRO A 93 9.39 -4.03 -6.93
C PRO A 93 8.14 -3.84 -7.79
N LEU A 94 7.16 -3.10 -7.29
CA LEU A 94 5.97 -2.74 -8.07
C LEU A 94 6.25 -1.54 -8.98
N ALA A 95 5.83 -1.62 -10.23
CA ALA A 95 5.74 -0.46 -11.11
C ALA A 95 4.43 0.29 -10.82
N VAL A 96 4.54 1.59 -10.52
CA VAL A 96 3.42 2.42 -10.09
C VAL A 96 3.45 3.74 -10.85
N HIS A 97 2.33 4.13 -11.44
CA HIS A 97 2.11 5.46 -11.97
C HIS A 97 1.32 6.30 -10.97
N ILE A 98 1.87 7.44 -10.54
CA ILE A 98 1.21 8.38 -9.62
C ILE A 98 1.01 9.69 -10.36
N ALA A 99 -0.25 10.12 -10.50
CA ALA A 99 -0.65 11.26 -11.32
C ALA A 99 -0.06 11.19 -12.75
N GLY A 100 -0.02 9.98 -13.32
CA GLY A 100 0.53 9.70 -14.66
C GLY A 100 2.06 9.71 -14.76
N GLN A 101 2.78 9.91 -13.66
CA GLN A 101 4.25 9.82 -13.64
C GLN A 101 4.70 8.44 -13.15
N PRO A 102 5.68 7.80 -13.81
CA PRO A 102 6.13 6.46 -13.46
C PRO A 102 7.08 6.47 -12.27
N TYR A 103 6.89 5.51 -11.37
CA TYR A 103 7.68 5.25 -10.18
C TYR A 103 7.87 3.75 -9.98
N THR A 104 8.84 3.40 -9.15
CA THR A 104 9.08 2.02 -8.71
C THR A 104 8.96 1.99 -7.19
N ALA A 105 8.08 1.14 -6.66
CA ALA A 105 7.91 0.92 -5.24
C ALA A 105 8.68 -0.34 -4.82
N ASP A 106 9.74 -0.14 -4.04
CA ASP A 106 10.48 -1.22 -3.40
C ASP A 106 9.96 -1.37 -1.96
N LEU A 107 9.28 -2.49 -1.69
CA LEU A 107 8.44 -2.68 -0.51
C LEU A 107 8.76 -4.02 0.17
N GLN A 108 8.74 -4.03 1.49
CA GLN A 108 8.95 -5.25 2.28
C GLN A 108 7.80 -5.45 3.26
N GLU A 109 7.42 -6.71 3.48
CA GLU A 109 6.39 -7.06 4.46
C GLU A 109 6.87 -6.73 5.88
N MET A 110 5.99 -6.13 6.66
CA MET A 110 6.30 -5.78 8.04
C MET A 110 6.25 -7.03 8.92
N PRO A 111 7.28 -7.31 9.75
CA PRO A 111 7.40 -8.56 10.51
C PRO A 111 6.26 -8.87 11.49
N ARG A 112 5.42 -7.88 11.86
CA ARG A 112 4.35 -8.02 12.86
C ARG A 112 2.95 -7.78 12.29
N ASP A 113 2.84 -7.49 11.00
CA ASP A 113 1.59 -7.08 10.37
C ASP A 113 1.48 -7.74 8.99
N THR A 114 0.97 -8.98 8.98
CA THR A 114 0.86 -9.79 7.76
C THR A 114 -0.06 -9.11 6.75
N GLY A 115 0.43 -8.95 5.51
CA GLY A 115 -0.28 -8.20 4.47
C GLY A 115 -0.02 -6.68 4.50
N SER A 116 0.89 -6.21 5.36
CA SER A 116 1.29 -4.82 5.48
C SER A 116 2.71 -4.64 4.94
N PHE A 117 2.90 -3.73 4.00
CA PHE A 117 4.14 -3.55 3.25
C PHE A 117 4.58 -2.09 3.31
N THR A 118 5.86 -1.85 3.54
CA THR A 118 6.44 -0.49 3.61
C THR A 118 7.74 -0.41 2.85
N GLY A 119 8.04 0.76 2.32
CA GLY A 119 9.33 1.03 1.70
C GLY A 119 9.36 2.34 0.94
N THR A 120 10.15 2.37 -0.12
CA THR A 120 10.50 3.60 -0.85
C THR A 120 9.94 3.61 -2.25
N LEU A 121 9.64 4.82 -2.74
CA LEU A 121 9.39 5.08 -4.15
C LEU A 121 10.65 5.68 -4.78
N SER A 122 10.93 5.34 -6.03
CA SER A 122 11.96 6.03 -6.81
C SER A 122 11.68 7.55 -6.81
N GLY A 123 12.73 8.37 -6.68
CA GLY A 123 12.60 9.82 -6.51
C GLY A 123 12.43 10.28 -5.05
N ASP A 124 12.99 9.52 -4.10
CA ASP A 124 13.01 9.83 -2.67
C ASP A 124 11.61 9.92 -2.01
N GLY A 125 10.65 9.16 -2.54
CA GLY A 125 9.31 9.05 -1.98
C GLY A 125 9.17 7.87 -1.02
N ARG A 126 8.02 7.77 -0.37
CA ARG A 126 7.64 6.66 0.51
C ARG A 126 6.33 6.03 0.08
N ALA A 127 6.23 4.71 0.27
CA ALA A 127 5.02 3.97 -0.01
C ALA A 127 4.69 2.99 1.13
N HIS A 128 3.40 2.86 1.38
CA HIS A 128 2.83 1.89 2.30
C HIS A 128 1.57 1.28 1.70
N LEU A 129 1.50 -0.05 1.69
CA LEU A 129 0.37 -0.80 1.17
C LEU A 129 -0.11 -1.77 2.25
N THR A 130 -1.43 -1.90 2.38
CA THR A 130 -2.06 -2.97 3.15
C THR A 130 -2.98 -3.76 2.23
N VAL A 131 -2.80 -5.07 2.19
CA VAL A 131 -3.62 -5.98 1.39
C VAL A 131 -4.33 -6.96 2.32
N SER A 132 -5.66 -6.92 2.34
CA SER A 132 -6.50 -7.79 3.16
C SER A 132 -7.69 -8.31 2.36
N GLY A 133 -7.58 -9.56 1.89
CA GLY A 133 -8.56 -10.14 0.97
C GLY A 133 -8.70 -9.27 -0.29
N ASP A 134 -9.93 -8.88 -0.63
CA ASP A 134 -10.26 -8.08 -1.81
C ASP A 134 -10.00 -6.57 -1.62
N VAL A 135 -9.44 -6.18 -0.47
CA VAL A 135 -9.23 -4.78 -0.10
C VAL A 135 -7.75 -4.43 -0.15
N LEU A 136 -7.40 -3.57 -1.10
CA LEU A 136 -6.18 -2.77 -1.07
C LEU A 136 -6.39 -1.46 -0.31
N ARG A 137 -5.42 -1.08 0.50
CA ARG A 137 -5.22 0.29 0.96
C ARG A 137 -3.81 0.72 0.60
N GLY A 138 -3.65 1.95 0.15
CA GLY A 138 -2.39 2.46 -0.33
C GLY A 138 -2.15 3.90 0.10
N TYR A 139 -0.91 4.18 0.49
CA TYR A 139 -0.39 5.49 0.77
C TYR A 139 0.91 5.67 0.01
N PHE A 140 1.00 6.75 -0.75
CA PHE A 140 2.17 7.10 -1.54
C PHE A 140 2.48 8.57 -1.33
N GLU A 141 3.70 8.92 -0.94
CA GLU A 141 4.13 10.31 -0.85
C GLU A 141 5.32 10.54 -1.76
N ILE A 142 5.18 11.56 -2.61
CA ILE A 142 6.23 12.02 -3.52
C ILE A 142 6.14 13.54 -3.68
N GLY A 143 7.28 14.22 -3.60
CA GLY A 143 7.34 15.67 -3.77
C GLY A 143 6.50 16.47 -2.75
N GLY A 144 6.29 15.94 -1.54
CA GLY A 144 5.50 16.58 -0.49
C GLY A 144 3.97 16.50 -0.69
N VAL A 145 3.51 15.67 -1.64
CA VAL A 145 2.10 15.40 -1.88
C VAL A 145 1.82 13.93 -1.57
N ALA A 146 0.84 13.68 -0.68
CA ALA A 146 0.33 12.35 -0.41
C ALA A 146 -0.80 11.98 -1.37
N TYR A 147 -0.80 10.72 -1.81
CA TYR A 147 -1.81 10.08 -2.66
C TYR A 147 -2.31 8.83 -1.96
N HIS A 148 -3.63 8.68 -1.94
CA HIS A 148 -4.31 7.66 -1.15
C HIS A 148 -5.14 6.76 -2.05
N VAL A 149 -5.16 5.47 -1.70
CA VAL A 149 -6.06 4.45 -2.23
C VAL A 149 -6.85 3.90 -1.06
N GLU A 150 -8.17 4.11 -1.07
CA GLU A 150 -9.06 3.73 0.01
C GLU A 150 -10.22 2.89 -0.51
N SER A 151 -10.65 1.93 0.31
CA SER A 151 -11.80 1.09 -0.03
C SER A 151 -13.11 1.85 0.13
N THR A 152 -14.01 1.69 -0.84
CA THR A 152 -15.40 2.15 -0.71
C THR A 152 -16.27 1.17 0.09
N GLY A 153 -15.77 -0.06 0.35
CA GLY A 153 -16.55 -1.16 0.92
C GLY A 153 -17.61 -1.74 -0.03
N ARG A 154 -17.68 -1.27 -1.28
CA ARG A 154 -18.62 -1.74 -2.30
C ARG A 154 -17.92 -2.62 -3.31
N TYR A 155 -18.57 -3.71 -3.70
CA TYR A 155 -18.12 -4.52 -4.82
C TYR A 155 -18.41 -3.84 -6.15
N ASP A 156 -17.51 -4.00 -7.11
CA ASP A 156 -17.70 -3.52 -8.47
C ASP A 156 -18.79 -4.32 -9.19
N GLY A 157 -19.63 -3.61 -9.94
CA GLY A 157 -20.66 -4.23 -10.79
C GLY A 157 -20.10 -4.79 -12.09
N LYS A 158 -18.96 -4.27 -12.58
CA LYS A 158 -18.32 -4.72 -13.82
C LYS A 158 -17.37 -5.90 -13.59
N SER A 159 -16.66 -5.93 -12.46
CA SER A 159 -15.75 -7.00 -12.06
C SER A 159 -16.21 -7.65 -10.74
N PRO A 160 -17.13 -8.63 -10.79
CA PRO A 160 -17.66 -9.28 -9.61
C PRO A 160 -16.56 -9.94 -8.78
N GLY A 161 -16.59 -9.69 -7.46
CA GLY A 161 -15.57 -10.19 -6.53
C GLY A 161 -14.51 -9.16 -6.17
N ASN A 162 -14.36 -8.09 -6.95
CA ASN A 162 -13.42 -7.03 -6.62
C ASN A 162 -14.11 -5.85 -5.94
N VAL A 163 -13.43 -5.23 -4.98
CA VAL A 163 -13.91 -4.04 -4.28
C VAL A 163 -13.56 -2.79 -5.10
N LEU A 164 -14.46 -1.82 -5.12
CA LEU A 164 -14.22 -0.48 -5.65
C LEU A 164 -13.40 0.33 -4.64
N HIS A 165 -12.39 1.01 -5.15
CA HIS A 165 -11.54 1.92 -4.40
C HIS A 165 -11.71 3.33 -4.92
N TYR A 166 -11.57 4.30 -4.03
CA TYR A 166 -11.45 5.70 -4.39
C TYR A 166 -10.04 6.20 -4.13
N LEU A 167 -9.57 7.03 -5.05
CA LEU A 167 -8.21 7.51 -5.10
C LEU A 167 -8.24 9.03 -5.02
N PHE A 168 -7.43 9.63 -4.17
CA PHE A 168 -7.37 11.08 -4.07
C PHE A 168 -5.97 11.55 -3.68
N SER A 169 -5.67 12.80 -4.03
CA SER A 169 -4.49 13.51 -3.57
C SER A 169 -4.85 14.34 -2.33
N SER A 170 -3.91 14.46 -1.40
CA SER A 170 -3.95 15.44 -0.31
C SER A 170 -4.22 16.87 -0.81
N ALA A 171 -3.77 17.22 -2.02
CA ALA A 171 -4.04 18.51 -2.65
C ALA A 171 -5.53 18.72 -3.01
N ASP A 172 -6.30 17.65 -3.17
CA ASP A 172 -7.71 17.67 -3.52
C ASP A 172 -8.63 17.57 -2.29
N VAL A 173 -8.10 17.76 -1.08
CA VAL A 173 -8.89 17.79 0.15
C VAL A 173 -9.18 19.25 0.55
N LYS A 174 -10.46 19.61 0.64
CA LYS A 174 -10.93 20.91 1.12
C LYS A 174 -10.62 21.06 2.61
N GLY A 175 -10.10 22.23 2.97
CA GLY A 175 -9.99 22.60 4.38
C GLY A 175 -8.79 21.96 5.07
N LEU A 176 -7.66 21.89 4.38
CA LEU A 176 -6.35 21.64 5.00
C LEU A 176 -5.98 22.69 6.08
N SER A 177 -6.81 23.71 6.29
CA SER A 177 -6.84 24.55 7.49
C SER A 177 -7.86 23.98 8.49
N GLY A 178 -7.46 23.01 9.28
CA GLY A 178 -8.35 22.34 10.20
C GLY A 178 -7.74 21.04 10.65
N CYS A 179 -7.76 20.82 11.96
CA CYS A 179 -7.17 19.69 12.65
C CYS A 179 -7.32 18.37 11.88
N TYR A 180 -6.21 17.86 11.32
CA TYR A 180 -6.13 16.50 10.85
C TYR A 180 -6.06 15.63 12.07
N LEU A 181 -6.98 14.69 12.19
CA LEU A 181 -6.68 13.54 13.01
C LEU A 181 -5.74 12.66 12.19
N THR A 182 -4.55 12.39 12.71
CA THR A 182 -3.76 11.31 12.18
C THR A 182 -3.63 10.29 13.28
N LEU A 183 -4.47 9.25 13.25
CA LEU A 183 -4.36 8.13 14.17
C LEU A 183 -3.16 7.29 13.78
N TYR A 184 -1.99 7.75 14.20
CA TYR A 184 -0.73 7.05 14.04
C TYR A 184 -0.74 5.75 14.81
N ASN A 185 -0.76 4.61 14.12
CA ASN A 185 -0.49 3.34 14.79
C ASN A 185 1.00 3.29 15.17
N ILE A 186 1.32 3.88 16.32
CA ILE A 186 2.67 3.91 16.91
C ILE A 186 3.14 2.51 17.37
N SER A 187 2.31 1.47 17.16
CA SER A 187 2.60 0.06 17.45
C SER A 187 3.11 -0.71 16.22
N ASN A 188 2.94 -0.17 15.00
CA ASN A 188 3.18 -0.87 13.73
C ASN A 188 4.26 -0.26 12.81
N GLY A 189 4.91 0.88 13.12
CA GLY A 189 5.89 1.44 12.18
C GLY A 189 6.70 2.67 12.63
N ASP A 190 7.90 2.81 12.04
CA ASP A 190 8.97 3.76 12.34
C ASP A 190 8.61 5.20 11.91
N LEU A 191 7.80 5.88 12.73
CA LEU A 191 7.54 7.31 12.61
C LEU A 191 8.74 8.09 13.17
N LYS A 192 9.84 8.15 12.42
CA LYS A 192 11.05 8.90 12.82
C LYS A 192 10.77 10.38 13.16
N ASP A 193 9.67 10.94 12.64
CA ASP A 193 9.28 12.33 12.81
C ASP A 193 8.11 12.57 13.78
N SER A 194 7.45 11.53 14.32
CA SER A 194 6.34 11.72 15.28
C SER A 194 6.80 11.94 16.73
N GLY A 195 8.08 11.67 17.03
CA GLY A 195 8.61 11.67 18.38
C GLY A 195 8.22 10.45 19.23
N TYR A 196 7.49 9.48 18.66
CA TYR A 196 7.07 8.24 19.33
C TYR A 196 7.75 7.01 18.72
N PRO A 197 8.56 6.25 19.48
CA PRO A 197 9.20 5.04 18.97
C PRO A 197 8.20 3.91 18.68
N ALA A 198 8.35 3.27 17.52
CA ALA A 198 7.47 2.22 17.01
C ALA A 198 7.40 0.94 17.86
N ASP A 199 8.36 0.76 18.78
CA ASP A 199 8.49 -0.39 19.66
C ASP A 199 7.92 -0.15 21.06
N TRP A 200 7.38 1.04 21.33
CA TRP A 200 6.83 1.36 22.65
C TRP A 200 5.57 0.55 22.94
N THR A 201 5.62 -0.13 24.08
CA THR A 201 4.48 -0.82 24.67
C THR A 201 3.70 0.15 25.58
N ARG A 202 2.53 -0.30 26.06
CA ARG A 202 1.77 0.39 27.12
C ARG A 202 2.66 0.88 28.28
N ALA A 203 3.59 0.03 28.70
CA ALA A 203 4.46 0.31 29.84
C ALA A 203 5.45 1.44 29.52
N ASP A 204 5.94 1.51 28.29
CA ASP A 204 6.87 2.53 27.83
C ASP A 204 6.20 3.90 27.75
N PHE A 205 4.98 3.96 27.18
CA PHE A 205 4.17 5.18 27.17
C PHE A 205 3.86 5.71 28.57
N LEU A 206 3.46 4.83 29.49
CA LEU A 206 3.18 5.23 30.88
C LEU A 206 4.46 5.71 31.60
N LYS A 207 5.60 5.06 31.35
CA LYS A 207 6.90 5.46 31.91
C LYS A 207 7.36 6.83 31.38
N ALA A 208 7.05 7.13 30.12
CA ALA A 208 7.29 8.44 29.50
C ALA A 208 6.29 9.52 29.96
N GLY A 209 5.30 9.16 30.77
CA GLY A 209 4.34 10.10 31.37
C GLY A 209 3.12 10.39 30.51
N HIS A 210 2.85 9.59 29.47
CA HIS A 210 1.64 9.72 28.66
C HIS A 210 0.43 9.12 29.37
N GLU A 211 -0.73 9.77 29.20
CA GLU A 211 -2.02 9.19 29.55
C GLU A 211 -2.51 8.30 28.41
N ILE A 212 -2.89 7.06 28.73
CA ILE A 212 -3.49 6.13 27.77
C ILE A 212 -4.97 5.99 28.09
N VAL A 213 -5.82 6.25 27.09
CA VAL A 213 -7.28 6.18 27.22
C VAL A 213 -7.87 5.19 26.21
N PRO A 214 -8.86 4.39 26.61
CA PRO A 214 -9.51 3.48 25.68
C PRO A 214 -10.35 4.27 24.68
N LEU A 215 -10.15 4.01 23.39
CA LEU A 215 -11.06 4.39 22.32
C LEU A 215 -11.93 3.19 21.98
N THR A 216 -13.24 3.36 21.95
CA THR A 216 -14.20 2.26 21.75
C THR A 216 -15.08 2.47 20.53
N ASP A 217 -15.72 1.39 20.07
CA ASP A 217 -16.73 1.46 18.99
C ASP A 217 -17.88 2.42 19.33
N ALA A 218 -18.19 2.62 20.62
CA ALA A 218 -19.22 3.56 21.07
C ALA A 218 -18.79 5.02 20.88
N ASP A 219 -17.50 5.34 21.12
CA ASP A 219 -16.95 6.68 20.89
C ASP A 219 -16.95 7.04 19.40
N LEU A 220 -16.88 6.02 18.55
CA LEU A 220 -16.84 6.14 17.09
C LEU A 220 -18.21 5.88 16.43
N VAL A 221 -19.28 5.72 17.20
CA VAL A 221 -20.62 5.38 16.66
C VAL A 221 -21.14 6.44 15.68
N GLY A 222 -20.78 7.71 15.91
CA GLY A 222 -21.10 8.83 15.03
C GLY A 222 -20.08 9.05 13.91
N LEU A 223 -19.08 8.18 13.81
CA LEU A 223 -17.91 8.26 12.93
C LEU A 223 -17.63 6.87 12.30
N PRO A 224 -18.61 6.26 11.60
CA PRO A 224 -18.54 4.87 11.17
C PRO A 224 -17.34 4.56 10.27
N ARG A 225 -16.88 5.53 9.47
CA ARG A 225 -15.70 5.39 8.61
C ARG A 225 -14.39 5.41 9.39
N VAL A 226 -14.29 6.25 10.42
CA VAL A 226 -13.14 6.28 11.34
C VAL A 226 -13.03 4.96 12.06
N ASN A 227 -14.17 4.43 12.50
CA ASN A 227 -14.25 3.10 13.11
C ASN A 227 -13.77 2.01 12.15
N GLU A 228 -14.27 2.00 10.91
CA GLU A 228 -13.85 1.04 9.90
C GLU A 228 -12.35 1.11 9.61
N THR A 229 -11.79 2.31 9.43
CA THR A 229 -10.36 2.50 9.16
C THR A 229 -9.48 2.12 10.34
N LEU A 230 -9.92 2.37 11.58
CA LEU A 230 -9.19 1.93 12.78
C LEU A 230 -9.21 0.41 12.95
N ARG A 231 -10.33 -0.25 12.61
CA ARG A 231 -10.43 -1.71 12.66
C ARG A 231 -9.47 -2.41 11.71
N THR A 232 -9.10 -1.75 10.62
CA THR A 232 -8.15 -2.29 9.64
C THR A 232 -6.70 -1.93 9.94
N GLY A 233 -6.39 -1.29 11.07
CA GLY A 233 -5.01 -1.07 11.53
C GLY A 233 -4.24 0.04 10.82
N PHE A 234 -4.93 0.96 10.13
CA PHE A 234 -4.31 2.00 9.30
C PHE A 234 -3.49 3.02 10.11
N MET A 235 -2.53 3.68 9.44
CA MET A 235 -1.60 4.64 10.04
C MET A 235 -2.12 6.09 10.10
N GLU A 236 -3.07 6.52 9.24
CA GLU A 236 -3.49 7.94 9.17
C GLU A 236 -4.97 8.12 8.77
N VAL A 237 -5.82 8.85 9.51
CA VAL A 237 -7.26 8.95 9.13
C VAL A 237 -7.72 10.39 8.99
N PRO A 238 -7.73 10.99 7.78
CA PRO A 238 -8.15 12.37 7.63
C PRO A 238 -9.59 12.56 8.10
N LEU A 239 -9.81 13.54 8.97
CA LEU A 239 -11.12 13.92 9.47
C LEU A 239 -11.53 15.29 8.98
N SER A 240 -12.84 15.50 8.82
CA SER A 240 -13.40 16.85 8.73
C SER A 240 -13.34 17.57 10.08
N GLU A 241 -13.35 18.91 10.09
CA GLU A 241 -13.35 19.73 11.31
C GLU A 241 -14.41 19.29 12.32
N ASN A 242 -15.63 18.97 11.84
CA ASN A 242 -16.72 18.50 12.70
C ASN A 242 -16.43 17.15 13.36
N GLU A 243 -15.82 16.21 12.63
CA GLU A 243 -15.46 14.90 13.13
C GLU A 243 -14.28 15.02 14.11
N THR A 244 -13.31 15.86 13.77
CA THR A 244 -12.19 16.18 14.64
C THR A 244 -12.70 16.76 15.96
N MET A 245 -13.53 17.80 15.93
CA MET A 245 -14.10 18.40 17.15
C MET A 245 -14.90 17.42 18.02
N ARG A 246 -15.51 16.39 17.41
CA ARG A 246 -16.23 15.34 18.15
C ARG A 246 -15.28 14.40 18.91
N ILE A 247 -14.18 13.98 18.30
CA ILE A 247 -13.20 13.09 18.97
C ILE A 247 -12.32 13.88 19.94
N VAL A 248 -11.82 15.05 19.52
CA VAL A 248 -10.77 15.81 20.18
C VAL A 248 -11.04 16.11 21.65
N LYS A 249 -12.29 16.39 22.01
CA LYS A 249 -12.66 16.75 23.38
C LYS A 249 -12.27 15.68 24.41
N GLY A 250 -12.23 14.40 24.02
CA GLY A 250 -11.90 13.28 24.91
C GLY A 250 -10.43 12.85 24.89
N TYR A 251 -9.72 13.13 23.81
CA TYR A 251 -8.47 12.44 23.46
C TYR A 251 -7.28 13.39 23.19
N ARG A 252 -7.49 14.71 23.23
CA ARG A 252 -6.41 15.70 23.02
C ARG A 252 -5.26 15.49 24.02
N GLY A 253 -4.04 15.34 23.49
CA GLY A 253 -2.82 15.16 24.29
C GLY A 253 -2.69 13.79 24.96
N LYS A 254 -3.56 12.83 24.59
CA LYS A 254 -3.57 11.47 25.12
C LYS A 254 -3.24 10.46 24.02
N ILE A 255 -2.84 9.27 24.44
CA ILE A 255 -2.68 8.12 23.56
C ILE A 255 -3.98 7.31 23.62
N ALA A 256 -4.66 7.20 22.49
CA ALA A 256 -5.86 6.41 22.34
C ALA A 256 -5.49 4.94 22.11
N GLU A 257 -5.92 4.03 22.98
CA GLU A 257 -5.80 2.59 22.75
C GLU A 257 -7.08 2.08 22.10
N TYR A 258 -7.00 1.57 20.88
CA TYR A 258 -8.12 0.93 20.18
C TYR A 258 -7.72 -0.48 19.74
N ARG A 259 -8.38 -1.50 20.30
CA ARG A 259 -8.17 -2.92 19.99
C ARG A 259 -6.70 -3.38 20.10
N GLY A 260 -5.95 -2.82 21.05
CA GLY A 260 -4.54 -3.16 21.30
C GLY A 260 -3.53 -2.37 20.48
N ASN A 261 -3.98 -1.50 19.57
CA ASN A 261 -3.14 -0.53 18.88
C ASN A 261 -3.21 0.82 19.59
N TYR A 262 -2.08 1.52 19.64
CA TYR A 262 -1.98 2.85 20.20
C TYR A 262 -2.01 3.90 19.08
N TYR A 263 -2.73 4.98 19.34
CA TYR A 263 -2.95 6.06 18.40
C TYR A 263 -2.71 7.41 19.05
N VAL A 264 -2.00 8.29 18.36
CA VAL A 264 -1.90 9.70 18.73
C VAL A 264 -2.99 10.46 17.99
N ILE A 265 -3.57 11.46 18.64
CA ILE A 265 -4.41 12.45 17.97
C ILE A 265 -3.57 13.71 17.82
N ASP A 266 -2.96 13.88 16.65
CA ASP A 266 -2.23 15.09 16.33
C ASP A 266 -3.16 16.19 15.81
N PHE A 267 -2.71 17.43 15.86
CA PHE A 267 -3.47 18.63 15.49
C PHE A 267 -2.56 19.55 14.69
N PHE A 268 -2.67 19.52 13.37
CA PHE A 268 -2.09 20.61 12.57
C PHE A 268 -3.06 21.80 12.60
N GLU A 269 -2.79 22.76 13.47
CA GLU A 269 -3.36 24.11 13.36
C GLU A 269 -2.59 24.85 12.26
N SER A 270 -3.31 25.30 11.21
CA SER A 270 -2.78 26.19 10.17
C SER A 270 -2.80 27.65 10.62
#